data_AF-A0A7X7XZV0-F1
#
_entry.id   AF-A0A7X7XZV0-F1
#
_cell.length_a   1.000
_cell.length_b   1.000
_cell.length_c   1.000
_cell.angle_alpha   90.00
_cell.angle_beta   90.00
_cell.angle_gamma   90.00
#
_symmetry.space_group_name_H-M   'P 1'
#
loop_
_entity.id
_entity.type
_entity.pdbx_description
1 polymer ?
#
loop_
_entity_poly.entity_id
_entity_poly.type
_entity_poly.pdbx_seq_one_letter_code
_entity_poly.pdbx_strand_id
1 'polypeptide(L)'
;SYEIDVAEYEGRCIDATEGGAYIAGTEIMTLQEAIDKHIKEDIFPLIKIEDAIKNFNASDKSKDKEAILNKTKNSIADIDKIIKYCHHGYNFIDKRKEELEKYIKKEALDDNDKELIADLYNEVIKTRKELQSFSDTFQLLIMHIVQSIYIKFEIDMNEIPSKYEVYEKALAEIIIRNKDWFAVINNLCLIVRDELELAGEKLKEEKNKLKVVTN
;
A
#
# COMPACT_ATOMS: atom_id res chain seq x y z
N SER A 1 3.31 11.56 -9.15
CA SER A 1 3.86 10.56 -10.08
C SER A 1 5.30 10.92 -10.32
N TYR A 2 6.10 10.02 -10.89
CA TYR A 2 7.52 10.31 -11.17
C TYR A 2 7.71 11.60 -11.99
N GLU A 3 6.78 11.94 -12.91
CA GLU A 3 6.89 13.19 -13.67
C GLU A 3 6.64 14.46 -12.84
N ILE A 4 5.75 14.39 -11.83
CA ILE A 4 5.51 15.52 -10.92
C ILE A 4 6.73 15.73 -10.03
N ASP A 5 7.31 14.64 -9.53
CA ASP A 5 8.49 14.69 -8.66
C ASP A 5 9.71 15.25 -9.42
N VAL A 6 9.87 14.91 -10.70
CA VAL A 6 10.92 15.48 -11.57
C VAL A 6 10.64 16.94 -11.91
N ALA A 7 9.38 17.32 -12.17
CA ALA A 7 9.03 18.70 -12.50
C ALA A 7 9.23 19.67 -11.31
N GLU A 8 9.05 19.19 -10.08
CA GLU A 8 9.27 19.95 -8.84
C GLU A 8 10.72 19.84 -8.32
N TYR A 9 11.55 19.01 -8.94
CA TYR A 9 12.93 18.83 -8.52
C TYR A 9 13.80 20.03 -8.95
N GLU A 10 14.40 20.71 -7.98
CA GLU A 10 15.30 21.85 -8.24
C GLU A 10 16.66 21.42 -8.84
N GLY A 11 16.98 20.13 -8.83
CA GLY A 11 18.22 19.61 -9.39
C GLY A 11 18.09 19.24 -10.87
N ARG A 12 19.23 18.93 -11.50
CA ARG A 12 19.24 18.43 -12.88
C ARG A 12 18.80 16.96 -12.90
N CYS A 13 17.76 16.66 -13.67
CA CYS A 13 17.36 15.29 -13.99
C CYS A 13 17.71 14.97 -15.45
N ILE A 14 18.35 13.83 -15.67
CA ILE A 14 18.81 13.38 -16.98
C ILE A 14 18.08 12.10 -17.36
N ASP A 15 17.40 12.09 -18.50
CA ASP A 15 16.84 10.88 -19.10
C ASP A 15 17.84 10.29 -20.10
N ALA A 16 18.50 9.22 -19.65
CA ALA A 16 19.46 8.45 -20.43
C ALA A 16 18.90 7.12 -20.95
N THR A 17 17.57 6.99 -21.04
CA THR A 17 16.93 5.76 -21.52
C THR A 17 16.99 5.67 -23.05
N GLU A 18 17.88 4.81 -23.56
CA GLU A 18 18.00 4.58 -25.00
C GLU A 18 16.87 3.65 -25.48
N GLY A 19 15.80 4.25 -26.05
CA GLY A 19 14.62 3.52 -26.55
C GLY A 19 13.48 3.37 -25.53
N GLY A 20 13.57 4.07 -24.40
CA GLY A 20 12.51 4.17 -23.40
C GLY A 20 11.47 5.26 -23.68
N ALA A 21 10.51 5.40 -22.77
CA ALA A 21 9.54 6.50 -22.81
C ALA A 21 10.19 7.78 -22.24
N TYR A 22 10.05 8.89 -22.97
CA TYR A 22 10.53 10.19 -22.52
C TYR A 22 9.83 10.63 -21.23
N ILE A 23 10.62 11.07 -20.25
CA ILE A 23 10.12 11.59 -18.98
C ILE A 23 10.10 13.13 -19.02
N ALA A 24 8.91 13.71 -18.92
CA ALA A 24 8.74 15.16 -18.92
C ALA A 24 9.52 15.84 -17.79
N GLY A 25 10.22 16.92 -18.11
CA GLY A 25 11.03 17.68 -17.14
C GLY A 25 12.51 17.27 -17.06
N THR A 26 12.95 16.32 -17.88
CA THR A 26 14.35 15.85 -17.93
C THR A 26 15.14 16.42 -19.11
N GLU A 27 16.47 16.46 -18.97
CA GLU A 27 17.41 16.66 -20.08
C GLU A 27 17.69 15.30 -20.77
N ILE A 28 17.49 15.21 -22.09
CA ILE A 28 17.76 13.99 -22.85
C ILE A 28 19.25 13.94 -23.23
N MET A 29 19.90 12.81 -22.97
CA MET A 29 21.23 12.47 -23.50
C MET A 29 21.41 10.95 -23.53
N THR A 30 22.33 10.43 -24.34
CA THR A 30 22.70 9.01 -24.27
C THR A 30 23.35 8.67 -22.93
N LEU A 31 23.37 7.39 -22.56
CA LEU A 31 24.08 6.97 -21.35
C LEU A 31 25.56 7.31 -21.45
N GLN A 32 26.16 7.13 -22.63
CA GLN A 32 27.56 7.47 -22.88
C GLN A 32 27.82 8.97 -22.70
N GLU A 33 26.98 9.84 -23.27
CA GLU A 33 27.11 11.30 -23.09
C GLU A 33 26.94 11.71 -21.63
N ALA A 34 26.02 11.09 -20.88
CA ALA A 34 25.85 11.35 -19.46
C ALA A 34 27.11 11.00 -18.67
N ILE A 35 27.69 9.83 -18.94
CA ILE A 35 28.94 9.37 -18.31
C ILE A 35 30.06 10.35 -18.64
N ASP A 36 30.31 10.63 -19.92
CA ASP A 36 31.42 11.47 -20.36
C ASP A 36 31.30 12.90 -19.82
N LYS A 37 30.07 13.43 -19.74
CA LYS A 37 29.81 14.81 -19.32
C LYS A 37 29.78 14.98 -17.81
N HIS A 38 29.30 13.99 -17.05
CA HIS A 38 28.99 14.16 -15.63
C HIS A 38 29.79 13.25 -14.69
N ILE A 39 30.34 12.13 -15.16
CA ILE A 39 31.24 11.29 -14.37
C ILE A 39 32.67 11.70 -14.69
N LYS A 40 33.23 12.57 -13.84
CA LYS A 40 34.58 13.15 -14.01
C LYS A 40 35.66 12.42 -13.23
N GLU A 41 35.26 11.51 -12.35
CA GLU A 41 36.16 10.77 -11.48
C GLU A 41 35.86 9.29 -11.62
N ASP A 42 36.91 8.48 -11.48
CA ASP A 42 36.75 7.04 -11.39
C ASP A 42 35.89 6.70 -10.17
N ILE A 43 34.80 5.98 -10.41
CA ILE A 43 33.97 5.43 -9.35
C ILE A 43 34.50 4.03 -9.06
N PHE A 44 34.82 3.78 -7.79
CA PHE A 44 35.18 2.45 -7.30
C PHE A 44 34.09 1.92 -6.37
N PRO A 45 32.95 1.40 -6.91
CA PRO A 45 31.82 1.00 -6.09
C PRO A 45 32.18 -0.05 -5.04
N LEU A 46 33.05 -1.00 -5.39
CA LEU A 46 33.45 -2.07 -4.49
C LEU A 46 34.13 -1.53 -3.23
N ILE A 47 35.10 -0.63 -3.37
CA ILE A 47 35.80 -0.01 -2.23
C ILE A 47 34.80 0.76 -1.35
N LYS A 48 33.88 1.52 -1.97
CA LYS A 48 32.85 2.26 -1.23
C LYS A 48 31.91 1.34 -0.45
N ILE A 49 31.51 0.21 -1.04
CA ILE A 49 30.69 -0.80 -0.38
C ILE A 49 31.47 -1.42 0.78
N GLU A 50 32.72 -1.83 0.54
CA GLU A 50 33.61 -2.41 1.54
C GLU A 50 33.81 -1.48 2.74
N ASP A 51 34.10 -0.20 2.50
CA ASP A 51 34.26 0.79 3.56
C ASP A 51 32.96 1.03 4.34
N ALA A 52 31.81 1.03 3.66
CA ALA A 52 30.52 1.19 4.31
C ALA A 52 30.18 0.01 5.24
N ILE A 53 30.52 -1.22 4.87
CA ILE A 53 30.27 -2.41 5.70
C ILE A 53 31.36 -2.66 6.75
N LYS A 54 32.56 -2.10 6.57
CA LYS A 54 33.73 -2.35 7.44
C LYS A 54 33.48 -2.02 8.91
N ASN A 55 32.63 -1.03 9.16
CA ASN A 55 32.30 -0.56 10.50
C ASN A 55 31.06 -1.23 11.10
N PHE A 56 30.35 -2.07 10.33
CA PHE A 56 29.20 -2.81 10.82
C PHE A 56 29.67 -3.81 11.87
N ASN A 57 29.29 -3.57 13.11
CA ASN A 57 29.75 -4.34 14.25
C ASN A 57 28.60 -5.05 14.97
N ALA A 58 28.91 -5.83 15.99
CA ALA A 58 27.92 -6.57 16.76
C ALA A 58 26.88 -5.66 17.45
N SER A 59 27.24 -4.43 17.81
CA SER A 59 26.31 -3.44 18.38
C SER A 59 25.28 -2.98 17.35
N ASP A 60 25.72 -2.68 16.13
CA ASP A 60 24.83 -2.29 15.02
C ASP A 60 23.89 -3.43 14.67
N LYS A 61 24.42 -4.65 14.53
CA LYS A 61 23.61 -5.86 14.34
C LYS A 61 22.54 -6.02 15.43
N SER A 62 22.88 -5.77 16.68
CA SER A 62 21.92 -5.87 17.79
C SER A 62 20.85 -4.78 17.73
N LYS A 63 21.23 -3.53 17.42
CA LYS A 63 20.31 -2.40 17.28
C LYS A 63 19.35 -2.59 16.12
N ASP A 64 19.86 -2.95 14.94
CA ASP A 64 19.03 -3.19 13.75
C ASP A 64 18.05 -4.32 13.99
N LYS A 65 18.52 -5.39 14.64
CA LYS A 65 17.66 -6.51 15.00
C LYS A 65 16.54 -6.12 15.96
N GLU A 66 16.84 -5.29 16.97
CA GLU A 66 15.83 -4.77 17.88
C GLU A 66 14.84 -3.84 17.15
N ALA A 67 15.33 -2.99 16.25
CA ALA A 67 14.49 -2.13 15.42
C ALA A 67 13.54 -2.95 14.53
N ILE A 68 14.04 -4.02 13.89
CA ILE A 68 13.22 -4.94 13.09
C ILE A 68 12.19 -5.63 13.97
N LEU A 69 12.58 -6.19 15.12
CA LEU A 69 11.64 -6.83 16.05
C LEU A 69 10.52 -5.89 16.50
N ASN A 70 10.86 -4.64 16.80
CA ASN A 70 9.88 -3.61 17.18
C ASN A 70 8.95 -3.26 16.01
N LYS A 71 9.49 -3.10 14.80
CA LYS A 71 8.69 -2.87 13.58
C LYS A 71 7.75 -4.04 13.32
N THR A 72 8.23 -5.29 13.35
CA THR A 72 7.41 -6.50 13.20
C THR A 72 6.27 -6.52 14.21
N LYS A 73 6.55 -6.25 15.50
CA LYS A 73 5.52 -6.23 16.54
C LYS A 73 4.47 -5.14 16.30
N ASN A 74 4.91 -3.93 15.94
CA ASN A 74 4.01 -2.82 15.67
C ASN A 74 3.14 -3.10 14.43
N SER A 75 3.72 -3.63 13.35
CA SER A 75 2.99 -4.01 12.15
C SER A 75 1.95 -5.10 12.41
N ILE A 76 2.26 -6.11 13.23
CA ILE A 76 1.25 -7.11 13.64
C ILE A 76 0.09 -6.44 14.37
N ALA A 77 0.38 -5.55 15.34
CA ALA A 77 -0.66 -4.86 16.10
C ALA A 77 -1.53 -3.94 15.24
N ASP A 78 -0.96 -3.32 14.22
CA ASP A 78 -1.70 -2.51 13.25
C ASP A 78 -2.52 -3.38 12.29
N ILE A 79 -1.96 -4.50 11.81
CA ILE A 79 -2.69 -5.47 10.98
C ILE A 79 -3.91 -6.03 11.73
N ASP A 80 -3.78 -6.33 13.03
CA ASP A 80 -4.92 -6.77 13.85
C ASP A 80 -6.04 -5.71 13.89
N LYS A 81 -5.71 -4.41 13.87
CA LYS A 81 -6.71 -3.34 13.77
C LYS A 81 -7.29 -3.24 12.36
N ILE A 82 -6.46 -3.33 11.32
CA ILE A 82 -6.89 -3.34 9.92
C ILE A 82 -7.89 -4.48 9.67
N ILE A 83 -7.61 -5.68 10.18
CA ILE A 83 -8.52 -6.85 10.12
C ILE A 83 -9.86 -6.54 10.79
N LYS A 84 -9.85 -5.88 11.96
CA LYS A 84 -11.09 -5.46 12.63
C LYS A 84 -11.91 -4.48 11.76
N TYR A 85 -11.26 -3.52 11.12
CA TYR A 85 -11.92 -2.62 10.17
C TYR A 85 -12.47 -3.35 8.95
N CYS A 86 -11.72 -4.32 8.41
CA CYS A 86 -12.20 -5.14 7.29
C CYS A 86 -13.43 -5.96 7.67
N HIS A 87 -13.42 -6.60 8.84
CA HIS A 87 -14.58 -7.30 9.36
C HIS A 87 -15.77 -6.36 9.63
N HIS A 88 -15.51 -5.16 10.15
CA HIS A 88 -16.54 -4.16 10.37
C HIS A 88 -17.20 -3.76 9.04
N GLY A 89 -16.41 -3.35 8.05
CA GLY A 89 -16.89 -2.96 6.72
C GLY A 89 -17.63 -4.09 6.00
N TYR A 90 -17.06 -5.31 6.02
CA TYR A 90 -17.71 -6.50 5.46
C TYR A 90 -19.08 -6.74 6.08
N ASN A 91 -19.17 -6.81 7.42
CA ASN A 91 -20.41 -7.10 8.12
C ASN A 91 -21.43 -5.97 7.98
N PHE A 92 -20.96 -4.72 7.91
CA PHE A 92 -21.80 -3.56 7.69
C PHE A 92 -22.53 -3.65 6.34
N ILE A 93 -21.82 -4.03 5.29
CA ILE A 93 -22.38 -4.18 3.93
C ILE A 93 -23.23 -5.45 3.85
N ASP A 94 -22.76 -6.57 4.40
CA ASP A 94 -23.43 -7.86 4.30
C ASP A 94 -24.86 -7.82 4.86
N LYS A 95 -25.05 -7.16 6.01
CA LYS A 95 -26.38 -6.96 6.64
C LYS A 95 -27.36 -6.16 5.79
N ARG A 96 -26.87 -5.38 4.82
CA ARG A 96 -27.66 -4.46 3.98
C ARG A 96 -27.65 -4.86 2.52
N LYS A 97 -26.99 -5.96 2.17
CA LYS A 97 -26.78 -6.36 0.77
C LYS A 97 -28.11 -6.52 0.02
N GLU A 98 -29.07 -7.23 0.60
CA GLU A 98 -30.38 -7.45 -0.03
C GLU A 98 -31.16 -6.14 -0.24
N GLU A 99 -31.03 -5.19 0.69
CA GLU A 99 -31.66 -3.87 0.59
C GLU A 99 -31.02 -3.04 -0.53
N LEU A 100 -29.68 -3.00 -0.59
CA LEU A 100 -28.94 -2.33 -1.65
C LEU A 100 -29.26 -2.92 -3.04
N GLU A 101 -29.39 -4.25 -3.15
CA GLU A 101 -29.80 -4.91 -4.39
C GLU A 101 -31.22 -4.53 -4.83
N LYS A 102 -32.12 -4.25 -3.88
CA LYS A 102 -33.47 -3.73 -4.19
C LYS A 102 -33.39 -2.31 -4.74
N TYR A 103 -32.55 -1.43 -4.18
CA TYR A 103 -32.38 -0.06 -4.69
C TYR A 103 -31.86 -0.03 -6.13
N ILE A 104 -30.91 -0.91 -6.47
CA ILE A 104 -30.39 -1.04 -7.82
C ILE A 104 -31.51 -1.41 -8.82
N LYS A 105 -32.44 -2.27 -8.42
CA LYS A 105 -33.52 -2.79 -9.28
C LYS A 105 -34.79 -1.92 -9.27
N LYS A 106 -34.95 -1.02 -8.29
CA LYS A 106 -36.12 -0.13 -8.19
C LYS A 106 -36.19 0.75 -9.43
N GLU A 107 -37.38 0.97 -10.01
CA GLU A 107 -37.51 1.83 -11.21
C GLU A 107 -37.05 3.26 -10.91
N ALA A 108 -37.58 3.86 -9.84
CA ALA A 108 -37.21 5.19 -9.36
C ALA A 108 -36.86 5.16 -7.87
N LEU A 109 -35.83 5.92 -7.48
CA LEU A 109 -35.46 6.16 -6.09
C LEU A 109 -36.14 7.45 -5.62
N ASP A 110 -36.75 7.41 -4.43
CA ASP A 110 -37.21 8.63 -3.76
C ASP A 110 -36.06 9.31 -3.01
N ASP A 111 -36.30 10.51 -2.47
CA ASP A 111 -35.23 11.30 -1.86
C ASP A 111 -34.68 10.67 -0.57
N ASN A 112 -35.52 9.93 0.18
CA ASN A 112 -35.07 9.20 1.37
C ASN A 112 -34.15 8.04 0.99
N ASP A 113 -34.46 7.30 -0.08
CA ASP A 113 -33.58 6.24 -0.59
C ASP A 113 -32.20 6.80 -0.95
N LYS A 114 -32.17 7.94 -1.66
CA LYS A 114 -30.92 8.58 -2.11
C LYS A 114 -30.07 9.03 -0.94
N GLU A 115 -30.68 9.69 0.04
CA GLU A 115 -30.00 10.14 1.26
C GLU A 115 -29.41 8.95 2.03
N LEU A 116 -30.20 7.89 2.22
CA LEU A 116 -29.74 6.68 2.89
C LEU A 116 -28.56 6.02 2.15
N ILE A 117 -28.63 5.86 0.83
CA ILE A 117 -27.54 5.26 0.05
C ILE A 117 -26.27 6.11 0.17
N ALA A 118 -26.39 7.43 0.11
CA ALA A 118 -25.25 8.35 0.26
C ALA A 118 -24.60 8.20 1.66
N ASP A 119 -25.40 8.09 2.72
CA ASP A 119 -24.91 7.87 4.08
C ASP A 119 -24.20 6.52 4.23
N LEU A 120 -24.78 5.45 3.67
CA LEU A 120 -24.16 4.13 3.66
C LEU A 120 -22.82 4.14 2.90
N TYR A 121 -22.76 4.83 1.76
CA TYR A 121 -21.53 5.01 1.00
C TYR A 121 -20.47 5.74 1.83
N ASN A 122 -20.85 6.84 2.48
CA ASN A 122 -19.94 7.63 3.31
C ASN A 122 -19.35 6.80 4.46
N GLU A 123 -20.15 5.94 5.09
CA GLU A 123 -19.66 5.07 6.17
C GLU A 123 -18.66 4.00 5.65
N VAL A 124 -18.91 3.45 4.46
CA VAL A 124 -17.95 2.53 3.81
C VAL A 124 -16.64 3.24 3.48
N ILE A 125 -16.70 4.43 2.89
CA ILE A 125 -15.50 5.21 2.56
C ILE A 125 -14.75 5.64 3.82
N LYS A 126 -15.46 6.02 4.88
CA LYS A 126 -14.86 6.31 6.18
C LYS A 126 -14.13 5.11 6.75
N THR A 127 -14.76 3.93 6.76
CA THR A 127 -14.11 2.67 7.19
C THR A 127 -12.84 2.40 6.38
N ARG A 128 -12.87 2.63 5.06
CA ARG A 128 -11.67 2.52 4.19
C ARG A 128 -10.58 3.52 4.56
N LYS A 129 -10.92 4.77 4.88
CA LYS A 129 -9.93 5.76 5.31
C LYS A 129 -9.32 5.40 6.65
N GLU A 130 -10.11 4.89 7.58
CA GLU A 130 -9.63 4.48 8.91
C GLU A 130 -8.62 3.34 8.81
N LEU A 131 -8.87 2.30 8.00
CA LEU A 131 -7.90 1.22 7.81
C LEU A 131 -6.65 1.68 7.03
N GLN A 132 -6.76 2.69 6.16
CA GLN A 132 -5.64 3.25 5.41
C GLN A 132 -4.79 4.23 6.24
N SER A 133 -5.31 4.68 7.40
CA SER A 133 -4.64 5.65 8.27
C SER A 133 -3.38 5.10 8.95
N PHE A 134 -3.22 3.77 8.99
CA PHE A 134 -2.02 3.10 9.49
C PHE A 134 -0.87 3.20 8.47
N SER A 135 -0.41 4.42 8.14
CA SER A 135 0.51 4.67 7.02
C SER A 135 1.72 3.73 6.97
N ASP A 136 2.40 3.53 8.09
CA ASP A 136 3.63 2.75 8.14
C ASP A 136 3.40 1.26 7.84
N THR A 137 2.22 0.75 8.20
CA THR A 137 1.90 -0.66 8.00
C THR A 137 1.07 -0.86 6.72
N PHE A 138 0.04 -0.06 6.52
CA PHE A 138 -0.81 -0.15 5.35
C PHE A 138 -0.09 0.30 4.09
N GLN A 139 0.51 1.50 4.05
CA GLN A 139 1.14 2.03 2.82
C GLN A 139 2.51 1.39 2.54
N LEU A 140 3.36 1.23 3.56
CA LEU A 140 4.74 0.76 3.34
C LEU A 140 4.90 -0.76 3.40
N LEU A 141 3.86 -1.51 3.74
CA LEU A 141 3.91 -2.98 3.76
C LEU A 141 2.73 -3.61 3.02
N ILE A 142 1.49 -3.37 3.47
CA ILE A 142 0.31 -4.04 2.88
C ILE A 142 0.09 -3.61 1.43
N MET A 143 0.23 -2.32 1.11
CA MET A 143 0.01 -1.82 -0.25
C MET A 143 0.95 -2.48 -1.25
N HIS A 144 2.20 -2.79 -0.92
CA HIS A 144 3.09 -3.50 -1.84
C HIS A 144 2.60 -4.92 -2.21
N ILE A 145 1.68 -5.48 -1.43
CA ILE A 145 1.10 -6.80 -1.66
C ILE A 145 -0.24 -6.68 -2.38
N VAL A 146 -1.05 -5.68 -2.00
CA VAL A 146 -2.42 -5.54 -2.50
C VAL A 146 -2.56 -4.52 -3.64
N GLN A 147 -1.48 -3.82 -4.04
CA GLN A 147 -1.54 -2.68 -4.97
C GLN A 147 -2.22 -3.03 -6.30
N SER A 148 -1.92 -4.18 -6.90
CA SER A 148 -2.51 -4.59 -8.17
C SER A 148 -4.03 -4.78 -8.06
N ILE A 149 -4.48 -5.43 -6.98
CA ILE A 149 -5.89 -5.63 -6.66
C ILE A 149 -6.56 -4.29 -6.37
N TYR A 150 -5.89 -3.41 -5.61
CA TYR A 150 -6.38 -2.08 -5.27
C TYR A 150 -6.60 -1.23 -6.52
N ILE A 151 -5.60 -1.12 -7.40
CA ILE A 151 -5.71 -0.34 -8.63
C ILE A 151 -6.83 -0.88 -9.52
N LYS A 152 -6.89 -2.20 -9.71
CA LYS A 152 -7.95 -2.81 -10.51
C LYS A 152 -9.33 -2.53 -9.92
N PHE A 153 -9.48 -2.67 -8.61
CA PHE A 153 -10.73 -2.36 -7.92
C PHE A 153 -11.15 -0.90 -8.11
N GLU A 154 -10.24 0.05 -7.96
CA GLU A 154 -10.53 1.49 -8.17
C GLU A 154 -10.92 1.79 -9.61
N ILE A 155 -10.25 1.17 -10.61
CA ILE A 155 -10.65 1.29 -12.02
C ILE A 155 -12.08 0.78 -12.20
N ASP A 156 -12.40 -0.39 -11.65
CA ASP A 156 -13.73 -0.98 -11.76
C ASP A 156 -14.80 -0.13 -11.08
N MET A 157 -14.51 0.47 -9.91
CA MET A 157 -15.46 1.34 -9.21
C MET A 157 -15.74 2.62 -10.00
N ASN A 158 -14.71 3.21 -10.63
CA ASN A 158 -14.86 4.42 -11.44
C ASN A 158 -15.65 4.18 -12.74
N GLU A 159 -15.69 2.94 -13.24
CA GLU A 159 -16.49 2.59 -14.42
C GLU A 159 -17.99 2.48 -14.10
N ILE A 160 -18.36 2.09 -12.87
CA ILE A 160 -19.75 1.77 -12.51
C ILE A 160 -20.75 2.90 -12.78
N PRO A 161 -20.47 4.18 -12.42
CA PRO A 161 -21.40 5.27 -12.69
C PRO A 161 -21.85 5.38 -14.15
N SER A 162 -21.00 4.99 -15.11
CA SER A 162 -21.35 5.02 -16.54
C SER A 162 -22.46 4.03 -16.94
N LYS A 163 -22.80 3.08 -16.06
CA LYS A 163 -23.80 2.03 -16.30
C LYS A 163 -25.20 2.41 -15.81
N TYR A 164 -25.33 3.56 -15.14
CA TYR A 164 -26.57 3.97 -14.48
C TYR A 164 -26.95 5.40 -14.84
N GLU A 165 -28.23 5.61 -15.16
CA GLU A 165 -28.82 6.95 -15.33
C GLU A 165 -28.97 7.68 -13.97
N VAL A 166 -29.05 6.93 -12.86
CA VAL A 166 -29.22 7.47 -11.51
C VAL A 166 -27.99 7.12 -10.68
N TYR A 167 -27.25 8.14 -10.25
CA TYR A 167 -25.96 7.98 -9.58
C TYR A 167 -26.04 7.18 -8.27
N GLU A 168 -27.11 7.33 -7.50
CA GLU A 168 -27.26 6.60 -6.23
C GLU A 168 -27.42 5.09 -6.45
N LYS A 169 -27.94 4.65 -7.61
CA LYS A 169 -27.94 3.21 -7.94
C LYS A 169 -26.51 2.71 -8.19
N ALA A 170 -25.65 3.53 -8.81
CA ALA A 170 -24.24 3.23 -8.95
C ALA A 170 -23.54 3.16 -7.58
N LEU A 171 -23.85 4.09 -6.67
CA LEU A 171 -23.34 4.04 -5.30
C LEU A 171 -23.75 2.76 -4.57
N ALA A 172 -25.01 2.32 -4.70
CA ALA A 172 -25.48 1.07 -4.12
C ALA A 172 -24.68 -0.15 -4.64
N GLU A 173 -24.38 -0.20 -5.95
CA GLU A 173 -23.53 -1.26 -6.49
C GLU A 173 -22.08 -1.17 -5.98
N ILE A 174 -21.50 0.04 -5.94
CA ILE A 174 -20.15 0.28 -5.40
C ILE A 174 -20.07 -0.20 -3.94
N ILE A 175 -21.07 0.13 -3.11
CA ILE A 175 -21.14 -0.33 -1.71
C ILE A 175 -21.09 -1.86 -1.66
N ILE A 176 -21.91 -2.56 -2.45
CA ILE A 176 -21.93 -4.02 -2.47
C ILE A 176 -20.56 -4.59 -2.84
N ARG A 177 -19.90 -4.03 -3.87
CA ARG A 177 -18.59 -4.53 -4.32
C ARG A 177 -17.47 -4.29 -3.31
N ASN A 178 -17.58 -3.26 -2.47
CA ASN A 178 -16.64 -3.05 -1.37
C ASN A 178 -16.65 -4.20 -0.35
N LYS A 179 -17.72 -5.01 -0.28
CA LYS A 179 -17.74 -6.23 0.54
C LYS A 179 -16.63 -7.20 0.14
N ASP A 180 -16.51 -7.46 -1.16
CA ASP A 180 -15.49 -8.38 -1.68
C ASP A 180 -14.09 -7.79 -1.50
N TRP A 181 -13.95 -6.47 -1.67
CA TRP A 181 -12.70 -5.77 -1.37
C TRP A 181 -12.27 -5.96 0.09
N PHE A 182 -13.16 -5.73 1.07
CA PHE A 182 -12.85 -5.96 2.48
C PHE A 182 -12.47 -7.41 2.77
N ALA A 183 -13.14 -8.38 2.14
CA ALA A 183 -12.82 -9.79 2.30
C ALA A 183 -11.42 -10.14 1.75
N VAL A 184 -11.07 -9.63 0.57
CA VAL A 184 -9.76 -9.86 -0.06
C VAL A 184 -8.65 -9.22 0.77
N ILE A 185 -8.81 -7.95 1.16
CA ILE A 185 -7.82 -7.25 1.99
C ILE A 185 -7.64 -7.97 3.34
N ASN A 186 -8.73 -8.42 3.97
CA ASN A 186 -8.67 -9.19 5.21
C ASN A 186 -7.82 -10.46 5.05
N ASN A 187 -8.07 -11.25 4.01
CA ASN A 187 -7.36 -12.50 3.79
C ASN A 187 -5.86 -12.28 3.53
N LEU A 188 -5.51 -11.25 2.77
CA LEU A 188 -4.11 -10.88 2.53
C LEU A 188 -3.43 -10.38 3.80
N CYS A 189 -4.12 -9.56 4.60
CA CYS A 189 -3.64 -9.13 5.91
C CYS A 189 -3.38 -10.31 6.85
N LEU A 190 -4.24 -11.33 6.87
CA LEU A 190 -4.03 -12.54 7.67
C LEU A 190 -2.74 -13.28 7.25
N ILE A 191 -2.52 -13.46 5.95
CA ILE A 191 -1.29 -14.09 5.45
C ILE A 191 -0.05 -13.29 5.89
N VAL A 192 -0.07 -11.97 5.74
CA VAL A 192 1.05 -11.10 6.14
C VAL A 192 1.29 -11.17 7.64
N ARG A 193 0.22 -11.16 8.43
CA ARG A 193 0.30 -11.27 9.89
C ARG A 193 1.01 -12.55 10.30
N ASP A 194 0.62 -13.69 9.73
CA ASP A 194 1.18 -15.00 10.06
C ASP A 194 2.66 -15.08 9.66
N GLU A 195 3.02 -14.56 8.48
CA GLU A 195 4.43 -14.47 8.04
C GLU A 195 5.28 -13.55 8.93
N LEU A 196 4.72 -12.43 9.41
CA LEU A 196 5.38 -11.54 10.36
C LEU A 196 5.58 -12.20 11.73
N GLU A 197 4.61 -13.00 12.20
CA GLU A 197 4.76 -13.78 13.43
C GLU A 197 5.91 -14.78 13.31
N LEU A 198 5.95 -15.56 12.22
CA LEU A 198 7.02 -16.50 11.93
C LEU A 198 8.39 -15.80 11.83
N ALA A 199 8.46 -14.66 11.15
CA ALA A 199 9.69 -13.86 11.06
C ALA A 199 10.13 -13.35 12.44
N GLY A 200 9.19 -12.87 13.26
CA GLY A 200 9.43 -12.41 14.62
C GLY A 200 9.96 -13.50 15.54
N GLU A 201 9.47 -14.74 15.41
CA GLU A 201 9.97 -15.90 16.16
C GLU A 201 11.41 -16.24 15.78
N LYS A 202 11.71 -16.35 14.48
CA LYS A 202 13.07 -16.61 13.98
C LYS A 202 14.07 -15.57 14.48
N LEU A 203 13.69 -14.29 14.46
CA LEU A 203 14.52 -13.21 14.99
C LEU A 203 14.77 -13.36 16.50
N LYS A 204 13.78 -13.76 17.30
CA LYS A 204 13.95 -13.99 18.74
C LYS A 204 14.88 -15.18 19.03
N GLU A 205 14.74 -16.29 18.31
CA GLU A 205 15.58 -17.48 18.49
C GLU A 205 17.06 -17.17 18.26
N GLU A 206 17.36 -16.47 17.17
CA GLU A 206 18.71 -16.02 16.89
C GLU A 206 19.24 -15.01 17.93
N LYS A 207 18.37 -14.20 18.56
CA LYS A 207 18.77 -13.26 19.63
C LYS A 207 19.24 -14.05 20.86
N ASN A 208 18.57 -15.16 21.16
CA ASN A 208 18.94 -16.03 22.28
C ASN A 208 20.26 -16.75 22.02
N LYS A 209 20.52 -17.19 20.77
CA LYS A 209 21.82 -17.78 20.38
C LYS A 209 22.99 -16.82 20.57
N LEU A 210 22.82 -15.53 20.25
CA LEU A 210 23.87 -14.52 20.43
C LEU A 210 24.20 -14.27 21.91
N LYS A 211 23.20 -14.31 22.81
CA LYS A 211 23.44 -14.15 24.26
C LYS A 211 24.21 -15.30 24.89
N VAL A 212 24.10 -16.52 24.35
CA VAL A 212 24.78 -17.72 24.87
C VAL A 212 26.27 -17.75 24.48
N VAL A 213 26.64 -17.10 23.37
CA VAL A 213 28.05 -17.08 22.89
C VAL A 213 28.89 -15.99 23.59
N THR A 214 28.25 -15.03 24.26
CA THR A 214 28.91 -13.90 24.94
C THR A 214 29.04 -14.07 26.46
N ASN A 215 28.67 -15.22 27.02
CA ASN A 215 28.87 -15.59 28.43
C ASN A 215 29.89 -16.72 28.55
#